data_AF-A0A1B0GNE5-F1
#
_entry.id   AF-A0A1B0GNE5-F1
#
_cell.length_a   1.000
_cell.length_b   1.000
_cell.length_c   1.000
_cell.angle_alpha   90.00
_cell.angle_beta   90.00
_cell.angle_gamma   90.00
#
_symmetry.space_group_name_H-M   'P 1'
#
loop_
_entity.id
_entity.type
_entity.pdbx_description
1 polymer ?
#
loop_
_entity_poly.entity_id
_entity_poly.type
_entity_poly.pdbx_seq_one_letter_code
_entity_poly.pdbx_strand_id
1 'polypeptide(L)'
;AFWYTTEIGDYNGDVFGSSDRWNGLGLFFDSFDNDNKHNNPYIMAVLNDGTKKFDHQNDGTTQLLSGCLRDFRNKPFPTRARIEYYNNVLTVLFHNGMTNNNQDYEMCLRAEGVHLPKYGYFGLSAATGGLADDHDVFHFLTTSLHPAGQDPQQPSDEADRLSKEYLEYQKKLEQQKEEYRRDHPDKAPKEELEDWFESDNQRELRQIWQAQSGMTEVIRDLSRKMDEVIGRQERTLGLLSVGGHQGGAPPAGGAAMQPAAVLSRQEVEAILQNNNYIAQTTKEVRSIIAEISSRSDTILQNQARQPTAQIQGSGYEVQGLMNEMRESMNNVKQGLAQIGHTLNTKDGATGCPTGNCLGLTTFLVITVVQLSVVFAYSLFR
;
A
#
# COMPACT_ATOMS: atom_id res chain seq x y z
N ALA A 1 -2.83 0.13 21.63
CA ALA A 1 -1.53 -0.53 21.89
C ALA A 1 -1.61 -2.04 21.61
N PHE A 2 -0.53 -2.61 21.09
CA PHE A 2 -0.27 -4.03 21.00
C PHE A 2 0.81 -4.43 22.00
N TRP A 3 0.71 -5.65 22.54
CA TRP A 3 1.54 -6.15 23.62
C TRP A 3 2.07 -7.56 23.33
N TYR A 4 3.34 -7.78 23.65
CA TYR A 4 3.90 -9.11 23.92
C TYR A 4 4.70 -9.05 25.23
N THR A 5 4.11 -9.55 26.32
CA THR A 5 4.59 -9.29 27.69
C THR A 5 4.59 -10.56 28.56
N THR A 6 5.48 -10.67 29.55
CA THR A 6 5.52 -11.85 30.45
C THR A 6 4.27 -12.00 31.32
N GLU A 7 3.57 -10.90 31.56
CA GLU A 7 2.38 -10.81 32.42
C GLU A 7 1.23 -10.18 31.63
N ILE A 8 0.00 -10.50 32.01
CA ILE A 8 -1.21 -9.87 31.48
C ILE A 8 -1.30 -8.46 32.07
N GLY A 9 -1.57 -7.46 31.24
CA GLY A 9 -1.70 -6.06 31.67
C GLY A 9 -2.88 -5.80 32.60
N ASP A 10 -2.77 -4.77 33.43
CA ASP A 10 -3.86 -4.28 34.28
C ASP A 10 -4.96 -3.64 33.42
N TYR A 11 -6.20 -4.08 33.62
CA TYR A 11 -7.39 -3.57 32.95
C TYR A 11 -7.65 -2.07 33.18
N ASN A 12 -7.09 -1.47 34.23
CA ASN A 12 -7.21 -0.05 34.54
C ASN A 12 -5.87 0.71 34.45
N GLY A 13 -4.90 0.20 33.69
CA GLY A 13 -3.58 0.82 33.60
C GLY A 13 -3.51 2.06 32.70
N ASP A 14 -2.64 3.00 33.06
CA ASP A 14 -2.54 4.33 32.43
C ASP A 14 -1.96 4.32 30.99
N VAL A 15 -1.34 3.22 30.53
CA VAL A 15 -0.62 3.16 29.25
C VAL A 15 -1.49 2.53 28.18
N PHE A 16 -2.25 3.37 27.46
CA PHE A 16 -3.24 2.94 26.47
C PHE A 16 -4.22 1.88 27.03
N GLY A 17 -4.62 2.00 28.30
CA GLY A 17 -5.51 1.03 28.96
C GLY A 17 -4.81 -0.25 29.42
N SER A 18 -3.52 -0.18 29.77
CA SER A 18 -2.69 -1.30 30.23
C SER A 18 -1.58 -0.81 31.17
N SER A 19 -0.88 -1.74 31.84
CA SER A 19 0.07 -1.50 32.93
C SER A 19 1.16 -0.45 32.61
N ASP A 20 1.49 0.38 33.61
CA ASP A 20 2.55 1.40 33.49
C ASP A 20 3.99 0.82 33.43
N ARG A 21 4.16 -0.44 33.85
CA ARG A 21 5.38 -1.26 33.74
C ARG A 21 5.04 -2.59 33.08
N TRP A 22 5.89 -3.05 32.18
CA TRP A 22 5.80 -4.36 31.56
C TRP A 22 7.20 -4.93 31.28
N ASN A 23 7.31 -6.24 31.16
CA ASN A 23 8.51 -6.92 30.68
C ASN A 23 8.21 -7.53 29.31
N GLY A 24 8.82 -6.99 28.25
CA GLY A 24 8.57 -7.35 26.85
C GLY A 24 8.41 -6.14 25.93
N LEU A 25 7.57 -6.29 24.91
CA LEU A 25 7.31 -5.30 23.86
C LEU A 25 5.93 -4.65 24.03
N GLY A 26 5.92 -3.31 24.03
CA GLY A 26 4.74 -2.52 23.68
C GLY A 26 4.93 -1.93 22.28
N LEU A 27 3.92 -2.09 21.41
CA LEU A 27 3.85 -1.39 20.12
C LEU A 27 2.63 -0.45 20.17
N PHE A 28 2.89 0.85 20.26
CA PHE A 28 1.85 1.86 20.44
C PHE A 28 1.51 2.50 19.10
N PHE A 29 0.23 2.75 18.92
CA PHE A 29 -0.36 3.45 17.79
C PHE A 29 -0.92 4.72 18.39
N ASP A 30 -0.11 5.76 18.43
CA ASP A 30 -0.42 6.99 19.16
C ASP A 30 -1.08 8.01 18.24
N SER A 31 -2.31 8.39 18.56
CA SER A 31 -3.17 9.25 17.75
C SER A 31 -3.16 10.71 18.19
N PHE A 32 -2.68 11.00 19.39
CA PHE A 32 -2.72 12.32 20.01
C PHE A 32 -1.29 12.86 20.19
N ASP A 33 -1.14 14.17 20.06
CA ASP A 33 0.13 14.90 20.11
C ASP A 33 0.25 15.55 21.49
N ASN A 34 0.76 14.81 22.48
CA ASN A 34 0.82 15.31 23.86
C ASN A 34 1.92 16.36 24.01
N ASP A 35 3.03 16.19 23.29
CA ASP A 35 4.22 17.04 23.42
C ASP A 35 4.23 18.28 22.49
N ASN A 36 3.21 18.40 21.64
CA ASN A 36 2.95 19.51 20.71
C ASN A 36 4.02 19.70 19.64
N LYS A 37 4.72 18.63 19.22
CA LYS A 37 5.70 18.66 18.12
C LYS A 37 5.13 18.28 16.75
N HIS A 38 3.83 17.97 16.66
CA HIS A 38 3.10 17.70 15.41
C HIS A 38 3.65 16.50 14.61
N ASN A 39 4.07 15.45 15.33
CA ASN A 39 4.64 14.21 14.80
C ASN A 39 3.73 12.99 15.03
N ASN A 40 2.41 13.20 15.05
CA ASN A 40 1.39 12.19 15.31
C ASN A 40 0.35 12.23 14.16
N PRO A 41 -0.29 11.10 13.77
CA PRO A 41 -0.21 9.80 14.42
C PRO A 41 1.12 9.06 14.20
N TYR A 42 1.60 8.40 15.25
CA TYR A 42 2.91 7.76 15.30
C TYR A 42 2.81 6.30 15.77
N ILE A 43 3.51 5.40 15.09
CA ILE A 43 3.63 4.00 15.50
C ILE A 43 5.00 3.82 16.14
N MET A 44 5.06 3.45 17.42
CA MET A 44 6.30 3.31 18.19
C MET A 44 6.45 1.93 18.85
N ALA A 45 7.63 1.33 18.72
CA ALA A 45 8.03 0.15 19.48
C ALA A 45 8.81 0.59 20.73
N VAL A 46 8.41 0.07 21.90
CA VAL A 46 9.01 0.35 23.21
C VAL A 46 9.29 -0.96 23.93
N LEU A 47 10.56 -1.20 24.26
CA LEU A 47 10.98 -2.34 25.07
C LEU A 47 11.12 -1.92 26.53
N ASN A 48 10.63 -2.79 27.42
CA ASN A 48 10.70 -2.58 28.86
C ASN A 48 11.04 -3.91 29.54
N ASP A 49 11.74 -3.84 30.67
CA ASP A 49 12.23 -4.97 31.48
C ASP A 49 11.45 -5.12 32.79
N GLY A 50 10.34 -4.38 32.93
CA GLY A 50 9.53 -4.25 34.14
C GLY A 50 9.95 -3.10 35.05
N THR A 51 11.06 -2.39 34.78
CA THR A 51 11.57 -1.35 35.69
C THR A 51 11.10 0.07 35.35
N LYS A 52 10.87 0.37 34.06
CA LYS A 52 10.57 1.74 33.60
C LYS A 52 9.07 2.00 33.56
N LYS A 53 8.64 3.17 34.03
CA LYS A 53 7.31 3.71 33.75
C LYS A 53 7.29 4.36 32.36
N PHE A 54 6.21 4.19 31.59
CA PHE A 54 6.06 4.89 30.31
C PHE A 54 5.91 6.40 30.51
N ASP A 55 6.58 7.19 29.67
CA ASP A 55 6.48 8.66 29.68
C ASP A 55 5.44 9.16 28.68
N HIS A 56 4.17 9.15 29.09
CA HIS A 56 3.04 9.64 28.28
C HIS A 56 2.99 11.18 28.15
N GLN A 57 3.85 11.94 28.83
CA GLN A 57 3.90 13.41 28.63
C GLN A 57 4.81 13.81 27.47
N ASN A 58 5.72 12.93 27.05
CA ASN A 58 6.69 13.17 25.98
C ASN A 58 6.63 12.06 24.90
N ASP A 59 5.44 11.45 24.71
CA ASP A 59 5.13 10.39 23.75
C ASP A 59 6.15 9.24 23.74
N GLY A 60 6.67 8.87 24.91
CA GLY A 60 7.67 7.82 25.04
C GLY A 60 9.00 8.09 24.32
N THR A 61 9.27 9.32 23.86
CA THR A 61 10.40 9.65 22.96
C THR A 61 11.76 9.17 23.50
N THR A 62 11.96 9.21 24.82
CA THR A 62 13.21 8.77 25.48
C THR A 62 13.34 7.25 25.66
N GLN A 63 12.26 6.52 25.36
CA GLN A 63 12.09 5.07 25.53
C GLN A 63 11.87 4.34 24.19
N LEU A 64 11.68 5.10 23.11
CA LEU A 64 11.51 4.65 21.74
C LEU A 64 12.69 3.78 21.29
N LEU A 65 12.41 2.54 20.88
CA LEU A 65 13.36 1.70 20.16
C LEU A 65 13.44 2.11 18.69
N SER A 66 12.28 2.21 18.05
CA SER A 66 12.11 2.60 16.65
C SER A 66 10.62 2.88 16.40
N GLY A 67 10.30 3.62 15.34
CA GLY A 67 8.92 3.98 15.02
C GLY A 67 8.79 4.68 13.67
N CYS A 68 7.55 4.97 13.28
CA CYS A 68 7.23 5.62 12.02
C CYS A 68 6.03 6.56 12.12
N LEU A 69 6.06 7.64 11.35
CA LEU A 69 4.88 8.48 11.07
C LEU A 69 3.94 7.72 10.15
N ARG A 70 2.75 7.36 10.63
CA ARG A 70 1.67 6.75 9.83
C ARG A 70 0.34 7.18 10.41
N ASP A 71 -0.39 7.98 9.63
CA ASP A 71 -1.80 8.22 9.92
C ASP A 71 -2.59 6.93 9.71
N PHE A 72 -3.29 6.49 10.76
CA PHE A 72 -4.10 5.28 10.83
C PHE A 72 -5.57 5.57 11.20
N ARG A 73 -5.97 6.85 11.28
CA ARG A 73 -7.34 7.27 11.65
C ARG A 73 -8.19 7.49 10.40
N ASN A 74 -9.51 7.31 10.54
CA ASN A 74 -10.52 7.68 9.53
C ASN A 74 -10.22 7.21 8.09
N LYS A 75 -9.73 5.97 7.95
CA LYS A 75 -9.36 5.38 6.65
C LYS A 75 -10.54 4.73 5.95
N PRO A 76 -10.61 4.74 4.60
CA PRO A 76 -11.72 4.13 3.87
C PRO A 76 -11.75 2.60 3.99
N PHE A 77 -10.59 1.95 4.17
CA PHE A 77 -10.46 0.52 4.42
C PHE A 77 -9.75 0.24 5.75
N PRO A 78 -9.97 -0.93 6.39
CA PRO A 78 -9.28 -1.30 7.62
C PRO A 78 -7.76 -1.22 7.51
N THR A 79 -7.14 -0.52 8.46
CA THR A 79 -5.68 -0.54 8.62
C THR A 79 -5.22 -1.90 9.13
N ARG A 80 -3.97 -2.28 8.83
CA ARG A 80 -3.41 -3.57 9.24
C ARG A 80 -1.98 -3.41 9.70
N ALA A 81 -1.63 -3.96 10.86
CA ALA A 81 -0.25 -4.08 11.32
C ALA A 81 0.17 -5.55 11.25
N ARG A 82 1.26 -5.83 10.54
CA ARG A 82 1.91 -7.15 10.50
C ARG A 82 3.22 -7.04 11.27
N ILE A 83 3.26 -7.72 12.42
CA ILE A 83 4.34 -7.64 13.40
C ILE A 83 5.09 -8.97 13.35
N GLU A 84 6.34 -8.93 12.92
CA GLU A 84 7.19 -10.11 12.76
C GLU A 84 8.37 -10.03 13.71
N TYR A 85 8.56 -11.08 14.51
CA TYR A 85 9.74 -11.25 15.35
C TYR A 85 10.44 -12.55 14.98
N TYR A 86 11.61 -12.44 14.35
CA TYR A 86 12.37 -13.57 13.86
C TYR A 86 13.87 -13.32 14.02
N ASN A 87 14.61 -14.28 14.57
CA ASN A 87 16.06 -14.20 14.80
C ASN A 87 16.53 -12.89 15.49
N ASN A 88 15.83 -12.47 16.55
CA ASN A 88 16.06 -11.21 17.29
C ASN A 88 15.90 -9.92 16.44
N VAL A 89 15.20 -10.00 15.31
CA VAL A 89 14.80 -8.86 14.49
C VAL A 89 13.29 -8.67 14.63
N LEU A 90 12.89 -7.48 15.08
CA LEU A 90 11.51 -7.00 15.06
C LEU A 90 11.29 -6.21 13.76
N THR A 91 10.32 -6.61 12.96
CA THR A 91 9.85 -5.86 11.78
C THR A 91 8.37 -5.58 11.93
N VAL A 92 7.96 -4.33 11.73
CA VAL A 92 6.54 -3.96 11.63
C VAL A 92 6.28 -3.42 10.23
N LEU A 93 5.35 -4.06 9.56
CA LEU A 93 4.79 -3.65 8.29
C LEU A 93 3.38 -3.09 8.53
N PHE A 94 3.00 -2.04 7.81
CA PHE A 94 1.74 -1.34 8.01
C PHE A 94 0.99 -1.08 6.70
N HIS A 95 -0.28 -1.45 6.67
CA HIS A 95 -1.24 -1.15 5.61
C HIS A 95 -2.04 0.09 6.01
N ASN A 96 -1.88 1.18 5.26
CA ASN A 96 -2.39 2.51 5.61
C ASN A 96 -3.91 2.70 5.40
N GLY A 97 -4.63 1.67 4.95
CA GLY A 97 -6.09 1.69 4.77
C GLY A 97 -6.59 2.49 3.56
N MET A 98 -5.70 2.91 2.65
CA MET A 98 -6.08 3.68 1.45
C MET A 98 -6.46 2.79 0.25
N THR A 99 -6.09 1.51 0.26
CA THR A 99 -6.44 0.54 -0.80
C THR A 99 -7.20 -0.65 -0.20
N ASN A 100 -7.92 -1.39 -1.05
CA ASN A 100 -8.59 -2.64 -0.68
C ASN A 100 -7.67 -3.87 -0.82
N ASN A 101 -6.40 -3.68 -1.19
CA ASN A 101 -5.44 -4.76 -1.35
C ASN A 101 -4.83 -5.11 0.01
N ASN A 102 -5.35 -6.17 0.63
CA ASN A 102 -4.90 -6.67 1.94
C ASN A 102 -3.40 -7.04 2.05
N GLN A 103 -2.63 -6.99 0.95
CA GLN A 103 -1.19 -7.22 0.90
C GLN A 103 -0.36 -5.93 0.67
N ASP A 104 -1.00 -4.76 0.58
CA ASP A 104 -0.38 -3.45 0.33
C ASP A 104 0.29 -2.90 1.61
N TYR A 105 1.31 -3.61 2.07
CA TYR A 105 2.05 -3.32 3.29
C TYR A 105 3.31 -2.49 2.99
N GLU A 106 3.43 -1.35 3.67
CA GLU A 106 4.65 -0.57 3.72
C GLU A 106 5.51 -0.95 4.93
N MET A 107 6.83 -0.78 4.85
CA MET A 107 7.70 -0.90 6.02
C MET A 107 7.53 0.31 6.94
N CYS A 108 7.16 0.06 8.20
CA CYS A 108 7.09 1.07 9.24
C CYS A 108 8.42 1.16 10.01
N LEU A 109 8.79 0.09 10.71
CA LEU A 109 10.02 0.02 11.49
C LEU A 109 10.68 -1.36 11.37
N ARG A 110 11.99 -1.38 11.53
CA ARG A 110 12.78 -2.59 11.73
C ARG A 110 13.87 -2.32 12.75
N ALA A 111 13.97 -3.20 13.75
CA ALA A 111 14.98 -3.13 14.81
C ALA A 111 15.65 -4.49 14.99
N GLU A 112 16.98 -4.49 15.07
CA GLU A 112 17.80 -5.69 15.25
C GLU A 112 18.37 -5.73 16.68
N GLY A 113 18.72 -6.92 17.17
CA GLY A 113 19.17 -7.08 18.56
C GLY A 113 18.04 -6.93 19.58
N VAL A 114 16.78 -7.10 19.15
CA VAL A 114 15.61 -7.11 20.03
C VAL A 114 15.57 -8.45 20.76
N HIS A 115 15.58 -8.42 22.09
CA HIS A 115 15.50 -9.59 22.93
C HIS A 115 14.18 -9.60 23.70
N LEU A 116 13.23 -10.42 23.24
CA LEU A 116 11.95 -10.62 23.92
C LEU A 116 12.00 -11.82 24.88
N PRO A 117 11.16 -11.84 25.92
CA PRO A 117 10.96 -13.03 26.76
C PRO A 117 10.62 -14.28 25.95
N LYS A 118 11.07 -15.46 26.40
CA LYS A 118 10.78 -16.74 25.70
C LYS A 118 9.29 -17.12 25.73
N TYR A 119 8.59 -16.71 26.77
CA TYR A 119 7.17 -16.94 26.98
C TYR A 119 6.52 -15.61 27.36
N GLY A 120 5.34 -15.37 26.82
CA GLY A 120 4.60 -14.14 27.04
C GLY A 120 3.19 -14.22 26.44
N TYR A 121 2.35 -13.29 26.87
CA TYR A 121 0.98 -13.10 26.41
C TYR A 121 0.96 -12.09 25.27
N PHE A 122 0.18 -12.40 24.25
CA PHE A 122 -0.23 -11.41 23.25
C PHE A 122 -1.44 -10.65 23.78
N GLY A 123 -1.45 -9.33 23.60
CA GLY A 123 -2.53 -8.47 24.07
C GLY A 123 -2.78 -7.26 23.18
N LEU A 124 -3.98 -6.72 23.30
CA LEU A 124 -4.38 -5.43 22.74
C LEU A 124 -5.06 -4.62 23.85
N SER A 125 -4.83 -3.32 23.85
CA SER A 125 -5.51 -2.38 24.74
C SER A 125 -5.71 -1.04 24.03
N ALA A 126 -6.71 -0.27 24.46
CA ALA A 126 -6.93 1.10 24.04
C ALA A 126 -7.43 1.94 25.23
N ALA A 127 -7.23 3.24 25.17
CA ALA A 127 -7.81 4.20 26.10
C ALA A 127 -8.13 5.50 25.37
N THR A 128 -9.07 6.26 25.93
CA THR A 128 -9.44 7.60 25.48
C THR A 128 -9.17 8.60 26.60
N GLY A 129 -9.04 9.88 26.24
CA GLY A 129 -8.76 10.97 27.18
C GLY A 129 -9.88 12.02 27.15
N GLY A 130 -9.48 13.30 27.22
CA GLY A 130 -10.42 14.41 26.97
C GLY A 130 -10.93 14.48 25.52
N LEU A 131 -10.16 13.90 24.59
CA LEU A 131 -10.61 13.54 23.24
C LEU A 131 -10.75 12.01 23.15
N ALA A 132 -11.70 11.56 22.34
CA ALA A 132 -12.01 10.15 22.16
C ALA A 132 -12.17 9.82 20.68
N ASP A 133 -11.66 8.64 20.30
CA ASP A 133 -11.90 7.94 19.04
C ASP A 133 -12.45 6.54 19.37
N ASP A 134 -13.19 5.93 18.45
CA ASP A 134 -13.53 4.51 18.52
C ASP A 134 -12.30 3.66 18.12
N HIS A 135 -12.07 2.55 18.84
CA HIS A 135 -10.86 1.74 18.74
C HIS A 135 -11.19 0.28 18.38
N ASP A 136 -11.59 0.05 17.13
CA ASP A 136 -12.07 -1.25 16.66
C ASP A 136 -10.96 -2.22 16.27
N VAL A 137 -11.14 -3.50 16.63
CA VAL A 137 -10.25 -4.61 16.29
C VAL A 137 -11.06 -5.70 15.59
N PHE A 138 -10.95 -5.76 14.26
CA PHE A 138 -11.66 -6.77 13.46
C PHE A 138 -11.05 -8.17 13.60
N HIS A 139 -9.72 -8.27 13.64
CA HIS A 139 -9.01 -9.55 13.62
C HIS A 139 -7.72 -9.48 14.45
N PHE A 140 -7.44 -10.54 15.21
CA PHE A 140 -6.16 -10.75 15.86
C PHE A 140 -5.62 -12.13 15.49
N LEU A 141 -4.69 -12.16 14.53
CA LEU A 141 -4.16 -13.40 13.96
C LEU A 141 -2.70 -13.57 14.36
N THR A 142 -2.38 -14.72 14.97
CA THR A 142 -1.01 -15.07 15.40
C THR A 142 -0.57 -16.32 14.66
N THR A 143 0.64 -16.30 14.10
CA THR A 143 1.26 -17.45 13.42
C THR A 143 2.67 -17.67 13.95
N SER A 144 3.07 -18.94 14.01
CA SER A 144 4.46 -19.30 14.32
C SER A 144 5.33 -19.17 13.08
N LEU A 145 6.50 -18.56 13.22
CA LEU A 145 7.52 -18.50 12.18
C LEU A 145 8.53 -19.64 12.38
N HIS A 146 8.83 -20.35 11.30
CA HIS A 146 9.76 -21.49 11.33
C HIS A 146 10.92 -21.28 10.34
N PRO A 147 12.14 -21.73 10.65
CA PRO A 147 13.26 -21.68 9.72
C PRO A 147 12.95 -22.45 8.43
N ALA A 148 13.38 -21.92 7.29
CA ALA A 148 13.21 -22.59 6.00
C ALA A 148 13.84 -24.01 6.04
N GLY A 149 13.01 -25.04 5.79
CA GLY A 149 13.40 -26.44 5.88
C GLY A 149 13.05 -27.14 7.20
N GLN A 150 12.52 -26.42 8.20
CA GLN A 150 11.88 -27.00 9.39
C GLN A 150 10.39 -26.67 9.38
N ASP A 151 9.63 -27.35 8.52
CA ASP A 151 8.18 -27.35 8.65
C ASP A 151 7.84 -28.26 9.84
N PRO A 152 7.29 -27.75 10.96
CA PRO A 152 6.80 -28.63 12.00
C PRO A 152 5.58 -29.33 11.44
N GLN A 153 5.62 -30.66 11.41
CA GLN A 153 4.38 -31.43 11.37
C GLN A 153 3.59 -31.06 12.63
N GLN A 154 2.63 -30.13 12.51
CA GLN A 154 1.63 -29.93 13.53
C GLN A 154 1.02 -31.30 13.82
N PRO A 155 0.99 -31.75 15.09
CA PRO A 155 0.23 -32.94 15.43
C PRO A 155 -1.22 -32.69 15.00
N SER A 156 -1.77 -33.53 14.12
CA SER A 156 -3.15 -33.42 13.64
C SER A 156 -4.13 -33.23 14.79
N ASP A 157 -3.84 -33.91 15.89
CA ASP A 157 -4.60 -33.94 17.14
C ASP A 157 -4.82 -32.56 17.78
N GLU A 158 -3.93 -31.58 17.58
CA GLU A 158 -4.09 -30.23 18.15
C GLU A 158 -4.98 -29.35 17.26
N ALA A 159 -4.78 -29.39 15.94
CA ALA A 159 -5.68 -28.75 14.98
C ALA A 159 -7.10 -29.35 15.02
N ASP A 160 -7.21 -30.67 15.20
CA ASP A 160 -8.47 -31.41 15.37
C ASP A 160 -9.15 -31.13 16.72
N ARG A 161 -8.43 -30.63 17.73
CA ARG A 161 -9.00 -30.16 19.00
C ARG A 161 -9.49 -28.72 18.88
N LEU A 162 -8.65 -27.81 18.39
CA LEU A 162 -8.99 -26.39 18.20
C LEU A 162 -10.20 -26.21 17.26
N SER A 163 -10.28 -27.00 16.19
CA SER A 163 -11.44 -27.00 15.29
C SER A 163 -12.73 -27.50 15.96
N LYS A 164 -12.65 -28.49 16.86
CA LYS A 164 -13.81 -28.95 17.66
C LYS A 164 -14.25 -27.92 18.69
N GLU A 165 -13.31 -27.31 19.43
CA GLU A 165 -13.60 -26.25 20.39
C GLU A 165 -14.28 -25.05 19.70
N TYR A 166 -13.78 -24.66 18.51
CA TYR A 166 -14.40 -23.61 17.70
C TYR A 166 -15.82 -23.97 17.24
N LEU A 167 -16.04 -25.22 16.80
CA LEU A 167 -17.37 -25.70 16.39
C LEU A 167 -18.36 -25.77 17.58
N GLU A 168 -17.90 -26.21 18.75
CA GLU A 168 -18.70 -26.20 19.98
C GLU A 168 -19.04 -24.77 20.42
N TYR A 169 -18.10 -23.83 20.32
CA TYR A 169 -18.32 -22.42 20.62
C TYR A 169 -19.34 -21.79 19.67
N GLN A 170 -19.23 -22.02 18.35
CA GLN A 170 -20.22 -21.57 17.36
C GLN A 170 -21.61 -22.10 17.69
N LYS A 171 -21.74 -23.41 17.92
CA LYS A 171 -23.02 -24.05 18.26
C LYS A 171 -23.63 -23.48 19.55
N LYS A 172 -22.81 -23.20 20.57
CA LYS A 172 -23.25 -22.59 21.82
C LYS A 172 -23.72 -21.14 21.61
N LEU A 173 -23.06 -20.38 20.74
CA LEU A 173 -23.46 -19.03 20.36
C LEU A 173 -24.80 -19.03 19.60
N GLU A 174 -25.01 -19.98 18.69
CA GLU A 174 -26.31 -20.17 18.00
C GLU A 174 -27.42 -20.53 18.98
N GLN A 175 -27.19 -21.48 19.90
CA GLN A 175 -28.14 -21.82 20.95
C GLN A 175 -28.50 -20.61 21.81
N GLN A 176 -27.52 -19.80 22.22
CA GLN A 176 -27.78 -18.58 22.99
C GLN A 176 -28.57 -17.53 22.18
N LYS A 177 -28.30 -17.39 20.88
CA LYS A 177 -29.09 -16.52 19.98
C LYS A 177 -30.54 -17.00 19.86
N GLU A 178 -30.76 -18.31 19.79
CA GLU A 178 -32.09 -18.91 19.64
C GLU A 178 -32.89 -18.90 20.97
N GLU A 179 -32.23 -19.17 22.10
CA GLU A 179 -32.83 -18.97 23.44
C GLU A 179 -33.19 -17.50 23.67
N TYR A 180 -32.29 -16.56 23.34
CA TYR A 180 -32.59 -15.13 23.45
C TYR A 180 -33.78 -14.72 22.58
N ARG A 181 -33.90 -15.26 21.36
CA ARG A 181 -35.02 -15.03 20.44
C ARG A 181 -36.32 -15.65 20.95
N ARG A 182 -36.28 -16.84 21.55
CA ARG A 182 -37.43 -17.53 22.14
C ARG A 182 -37.95 -16.79 23.38
N ASP A 183 -37.04 -16.28 24.20
CA ASP A 183 -37.35 -15.63 25.47
C ASP A 183 -37.68 -14.13 25.30
N HIS A 184 -37.42 -13.56 24.11
CA HIS A 184 -37.79 -12.19 23.72
C HIS A 184 -38.52 -12.13 22.37
N PRO A 185 -39.71 -12.76 22.23
CA PRO A 185 -40.46 -12.74 20.97
C PRO A 185 -40.85 -11.32 20.53
N ASP A 186 -41.11 -10.43 21.50
CA ASP A 186 -41.46 -9.02 21.28
C ASP A 186 -40.25 -8.15 20.84
N LYS A 187 -39.03 -8.70 20.94
CA LYS A 187 -37.77 -8.10 20.45
C LYS A 187 -37.17 -8.89 19.28
N ALA A 188 -37.96 -9.72 18.59
CA ALA A 188 -37.61 -10.14 17.25
C ALA A 188 -37.19 -8.88 16.45
N PRO A 189 -36.10 -8.93 15.67
CA PRO A 189 -35.60 -7.73 15.00
C PRO A 189 -36.74 -7.17 14.15
N LYS A 190 -37.17 -5.94 14.47
CA LYS A 190 -37.92 -5.15 13.51
C LYS A 190 -37.03 -5.09 12.27
N GLU A 191 -37.57 -5.40 11.10
CA GLU A 191 -36.82 -5.30 9.83
C GLU A 191 -36.21 -3.89 9.67
N GLU A 192 -36.86 -2.85 10.23
CA GLU A 192 -36.33 -1.48 10.44
C GLU A 192 -34.90 -1.38 11.02
N LEU A 193 -34.45 -2.31 11.88
CA LEU A 193 -33.11 -2.25 12.47
C LEU A 193 -32.07 -2.99 11.62
N GLU A 194 -32.50 -3.98 10.83
CA GLU A 194 -31.62 -4.66 9.86
C GLU A 194 -31.41 -3.78 8.62
N ASP A 195 -32.44 -3.05 8.18
CA ASP A 195 -32.35 -1.95 7.19
C ASP A 195 -31.55 -0.73 7.67
N TRP A 196 -31.24 -0.62 8.98
CA TRP A 196 -30.41 0.47 9.51
C TRP A 196 -28.90 0.22 9.31
N PHE A 197 -28.49 -1.04 9.14
CA PHE A 197 -27.11 -1.41 8.87
C PHE A 197 -26.93 -1.70 7.37
N GLU A 198 -26.21 -0.82 6.65
CA GLU A 198 -25.73 -1.17 5.31
C GLU A 198 -24.95 -2.48 5.37
N SER A 199 -25.37 -3.48 4.58
CA SER A 199 -24.58 -4.71 4.44
C SER A 199 -23.16 -4.36 3.95
N ASP A 200 -22.13 -5.09 4.40
CA ASP A 200 -20.74 -4.79 4.02
C ASP A 200 -20.58 -4.68 2.49
N ASN A 201 -21.26 -5.55 1.73
CA ASN A 201 -21.30 -5.48 0.26
C ASN A 201 -21.92 -4.18 -0.30
N GLN A 202 -22.98 -3.65 0.31
CA GLN A 202 -23.56 -2.36 -0.10
C GLN A 202 -22.65 -1.20 0.26
N ARG A 203 -22.03 -1.22 1.44
CA ARG A 203 -21.04 -0.20 1.86
C ARG A 203 -19.83 -0.21 0.92
N GLU A 204 -19.32 -1.40 0.56
CA GLU A 204 -18.26 -1.59 -0.41
C GLU A 204 -18.63 -1.05 -1.81
N LEU A 205 -19.80 -1.42 -2.36
CA LEU A 205 -20.24 -0.87 -3.65
C LEU A 205 -20.37 0.66 -3.62
N ARG A 206 -20.90 1.22 -2.52
CA ARG A 206 -21.08 2.67 -2.35
C ARG A 206 -19.74 3.40 -2.28
N GLN A 207 -18.76 2.83 -1.55
CA GLN A 207 -17.41 3.36 -1.46
C GLN A 207 -16.65 3.25 -2.79
N ILE A 208 -16.76 2.12 -3.50
CA ILE A 208 -16.20 1.95 -4.86
C ILE A 208 -16.78 3.01 -5.80
N TRP A 209 -18.09 3.24 -5.77
CA TRP A 209 -18.75 4.23 -6.61
C TRP A 209 -18.30 5.67 -6.30
N GLN A 210 -18.16 6.02 -5.01
CA GLN A 210 -17.60 7.31 -4.60
C GLN A 210 -16.14 7.47 -5.02
N ALA A 211 -15.30 6.45 -4.83
CA ALA A 211 -13.89 6.47 -5.24
C ALA A 211 -13.75 6.58 -6.77
N GLN A 212 -14.56 5.86 -7.54
CA GLN A 212 -14.57 5.93 -9.00
C GLN A 212 -15.05 7.29 -9.50
N SER A 213 -16.06 7.90 -8.86
CA SER A 213 -16.50 9.27 -9.15
C SER A 213 -15.37 10.29 -8.87
N GLY A 214 -14.76 10.21 -7.68
CA GLY A 214 -13.65 11.10 -7.28
C GLY A 214 -12.41 10.96 -8.17
N MET A 215 -12.00 9.74 -8.52
CA MET A 215 -10.94 9.50 -9.51
C MET A 215 -11.28 10.11 -10.88
N THR A 216 -12.53 10.00 -11.33
CA THR A 216 -12.97 10.60 -12.60
C THR A 216 -12.89 12.13 -12.56
N GLU A 217 -13.20 12.75 -11.41
CA GLU A 217 -13.08 14.20 -11.23
C GLU A 217 -11.61 14.67 -11.19
N VAL A 218 -10.74 13.96 -10.46
CA VAL A 218 -9.29 14.22 -10.42
C VAL A 218 -8.65 14.06 -11.80
N ILE A 219 -9.05 13.04 -12.58
CA ILE A 219 -8.59 12.87 -13.98
C ILE A 219 -9.04 14.05 -14.86
N ARG A 220 -10.26 14.56 -14.68
CA ARG A 220 -10.77 15.72 -15.43
C ARG A 220 -10.08 17.02 -15.02
N ASP A 221 -9.78 17.23 -13.74
CA ASP A 221 -9.02 18.40 -13.27
C ASP A 221 -7.55 18.35 -13.72
N LEU A 222 -6.92 17.18 -13.65
CA LEU A 222 -5.58 16.94 -14.19
C LEU A 222 -5.53 17.26 -15.69
N SER A 223 -6.51 16.78 -16.46
CA SER A 223 -6.64 17.09 -17.90
C SER A 223 -6.77 18.60 -18.17
N ARG A 224 -7.57 19.33 -17.38
CA ARG A 224 -7.71 20.80 -17.48
C ARG A 224 -6.40 21.53 -17.17
N LYS A 225 -5.70 21.14 -16.10
CA LYS A 225 -4.39 21.70 -15.73
C LYS A 225 -3.33 21.39 -16.79
N MET A 226 -3.39 20.21 -17.41
CA MET A 226 -2.55 19.83 -18.53
C MET A 226 -2.75 20.75 -19.73
N ASP A 227 -4.00 21.01 -20.11
CA ASP A 227 -4.35 21.96 -21.17
C ASP A 227 -3.87 23.39 -20.86
N GLU A 228 -3.93 23.83 -19.60
CA GLU A 228 -3.38 25.12 -19.20
C GLU A 228 -1.85 25.18 -19.35
N VAL A 229 -1.13 24.11 -18.97
CA VAL A 229 0.33 24.02 -19.11
C VAL A 229 0.76 24.00 -20.58
N ILE A 230 0.08 23.22 -21.42
CA ILE A 230 0.30 23.21 -22.89
C ILE A 230 0.06 24.63 -23.43
N GLY A 231 -1.07 25.25 -23.11
CA GLY A 231 -1.41 26.60 -23.57
C GLY A 231 -0.50 27.70 -23.02
N ARG A 232 0.20 27.49 -21.90
CA ARG A 232 1.29 28.36 -21.43
C ARG A 232 2.57 28.13 -22.25
N GLN A 233 2.98 26.88 -22.48
CA GLN A 233 4.16 26.58 -23.30
C GLN A 233 4.01 27.08 -24.76
N GLU A 234 2.85 26.89 -25.39
CA GLU A 234 2.59 27.39 -26.74
C GLU A 234 2.67 28.93 -26.83
N ARG A 235 2.17 29.65 -25.82
CA ARG A 235 2.32 31.12 -25.73
C ARG A 235 3.76 31.55 -25.50
N THR A 236 4.53 30.84 -24.68
CA THR A 236 5.96 31.11 -24.46
C THR A 236 6.77 30.85 -25.72
N LEU A 237 6.52 29.74 -26.43
CA LEU A 237 7.14 29.44 -27.73
C LEU A 237 6.75 30.47 -28.81
N GLY A 238 5.49 30.92 -28.82
CA GLY A 238 5.04 32.01 -29.69
C GLY A 238 5.77 33.32 -29.44
N LEU A 239 5.91 33.74 -28.18
CA LEU A 239 6.65 34.95 -27.79
C LEU A 239 8.15 34.86 -28.17
N LEU A 240 8.78 33.70 -28.00
CA LEU A 240 10.17 33.48 -28.39
C LEU A 240 10.36 33.47 -29.92
N SER A 241 9.36 33.04 -30.68
CA SER A 241 9.37 33.05 -32.16
C SER A 241 9.24 34.47 -32.74
N VAL A 242 8.41 35.33 -32.14
CA VAL A 242 8.18 36.71 -32.64
C VAL A 242 9.36 37.66 -32.38
N GLY A 243 10.24 37.35 -31.42
CA GLY A 243 11.45 38.15 -31.14
C GLY A 243 12.52 38.17 -32.24
N GLY A 244 12.31 37.45 -33.36
CA GLY A 244 13.35 37.19 -34.36
C GLY A 244 13.54 38.19 -35.50
N HIS A 245 12.60 39.11 -35.79
CA HIS A 245 12.68 39.95 -37.00
C HIS A 245 12.06 41.36 -36.92
N GLN A 246 12.91 42.39 -36.76
CA GLN A 246 12.92 43.59 -37.63
C GLN A 246 14.13 44.48 -37.31
N GLY A 247 14.76 45.06 -38.35
CA GLY A 247 15.91 45.95 -38.22
C GLY A 247 15.58 47.40 -38.60
N GLY A 248 16.17 48.36 -37.89
CA GLY A 248 16.07 49.80 -38.16
C GLY A 248 16.83 50.62 -37.11
N ALA A 249 17.50 51.69 -37.55
CA ALA A 249 18.27 52.65 -36.75
C ALA A 249 18.31 54.00 -37.50
N PRO A 250 18.75 55.15 -36.93
CA PRO A 250 19.15 55.48 -35.54
C PRO A 250 18.07 56.42 -34.90
N PRO A 251 18.30 57.40 -33.97
CA PRO A 251 19.50 57.77 -33.20
C PRO A 251 19.35 58.11 -31.69
N ALA A 252 20.52 58.16 -31.03
CA ALA A 252 20.97 59.03 -29.93
C ALA A 252 20.04 59.48 -28.78
N GLY A 253 20.36 59.05 -27.53
CA GLY A 253 19.77 59.69 -26.34
C GLY A 253 20.08 59.14 -24.93
N GLY A 254 21.35 58.91 -24.56
CA GLY A 254 21.80 58.99 -23.15
C GLY A 254 21.52 57.82 -22.16
N ALA A 255 22.27 57.87 -21.05
CA ALA A 255 22.26 57.02 -19.85
C ALA A 255 22.71 55.55 -19.99
N ALA A 256 23.64 55.16 -19.11
CA ALA A 256 24.16 53.80 -19.02
C ALA A 256 23.25 52.91 -18.18
N MET A 257 22.98 51.69 -18.67
CA MET A 257 22.46 50.58 -17.86
C MET A 257 23.33 49.34 -18.10
N GLN A 258 23.50 48.53 -17.05
CA GLN A 258 24.39 47.36 -17.09
C GLN A 258 23.94 46.34 -18.14
N PRO A 259 24.87 45.60 -18.77
CA PRO A 259 24.50 44.58 -19.75
C PRO A 259 23.78 43.43 -19.05
N ALA A 260 22.46 43.35 -19.23
CA ALA A 260 21.72 42.12 -19.00
C ALA A 260 22.35 41.02 -19.86
N ALA A 261 22.60 39.84 -19.28
CA ALA A 261 23.30 38.76 -19.94
C ALA A 261 22.61 38.40 -21.26
N VAL A 262 23.33 38.56 -22.38
CA VAL A 262 22.86 38.13 -23.69
C VAL A 262 22.92 36.60 -23.68
N LEU A 263 21.77 35.97 -23.42
CA LEU A 263 21.57 34.52 -23.51
C LEU A 263 22.18 34.03 -24.83
N SER A 264 23.15 33.13 -24.70
CA SER A 264 23.86 32.61 -25.86
C SER A 264 22.91 31.81 -26.74
N ARG A 265 23.20 31.76 -28.04
CA ARG A 265 22.40 30.99 -29.00
C ARG A 265 22.33 29.49 -28.64
N GLN A 266 23.32 28.99 -27.90
CA GLN A 266 23.35 27.61 -27.38
C GLN A 266 22.43 27.42 -26.16
N GLU A 267 22.31 28.41 -25.27
CA GLU A 267 21.33 28.37 -24.18
C GLU A 267 19.89 28.48 -24.71
N VAL A 268 19.65 29.33 -25.71
CA VAL A 268 18.33 29.42 -26.37
C VAL A 268 17.97 28.10 -27.07
N GLU A 269 18.93 27.46 -27.75
CA GLU A 269 18.73 26.14 -28.38
C GLU A 269 18.48 25.05 -27.33
N ALA A 270 19.23 25.02 -26.23
CA ALA A 270 19.01 24.07 -25.13
C ALA A 270 17.64 24.27 -24.45
N ILE A 271 17.19 25.53 -24.28
CA ILE A 271 15.86 25.87 -23.76
C ILE A 271 14.76 25.46 -24.75
N LEU A 272 14.97 25.62 -26.05
CA LEU A 272 14.04 25.16 -27.10
C LEU A 272 13.94 23.63 -27.13
N GLN A 273 15.07 22.92 -27.06
CA GLN A 273 15.10 21.45 -27.02
C GLN A 273 14.43 20.90 -25.76
N ASN A 274 14.70 21.49 -24.58
CA ASN A 274 14.05 21.11 -23.34
C ASN A 274 12.54 21.40 -23.35
N ASN A 275 12.10 22.56 -23.88
CA ASN A 275 10.67 22.85 -24.01
C ASN A 275 9.98 21.93 -25.02
N ASN A 276 10.61 21.59 -26.15
CA ASN A 276 10.07 20.63 -27.10
C ASN A 276 9.96 19.22 -26.51
N TYR A 277 10.96 18.79 -25.72
CA TYR A 277 10.91 17.53 -24.98
C TYR A 277 9.74 17.51 -23.97
N ILE A 278 9.62 18.54 -23.13
CA ILE A 278 8.51 18.68 -22.17
C ILE A 278 7.16 18.69 -22.91
N ALA A 279 7.03 19.42 -24.01
CA ALA A 279 5.80 19.47 -24.81
C ALA A 279 5.43 18.10 -25.42
N GLN A 280 6.43 17.29 -25.79
CA GLN A 280 6.24 15.95 -26.32
C GLN A 280 5.82 14.97 -25.22
N THR A 281 6.50 14.94 -24.06
CA THR A 281 6.08 14.16 -22.89
C THR A 281 4.68 14.54 -22.41
N THR A 282 4.34 15.83 -22.45
CA THR A 282 3.00 16.33 -22.08
C THR A 282 1.91 15.82 -23.04
N LYS A 283 2.22 15.67 -24.34
CA LYS A 283 1.31 15.04 -25.32
C LYS A 283 1.16 13.54 -25.12
N GLU A 284 2.23 12.84 -24.75
CA GLU A 284 2.20 11.40 -24.43
C GLU A 284 1.35 11.13 -23.18
N VAL A 285 1.55 11.89 -22.10
CA VAL A 285 0.73 11.77 -20.88
C VAL A 285 -0.73 12.14 -21.15
N ARG A 286 -1.01 13.12 -22.01
CA ARG A 286 -2.40 13.41 -22.47
C ARG A 286 -3.03 12.19 -23.16
N SER A 287 -2.27 11.47 -24.01
CA SER A 287 -2.75 10.26 -24.69
C SER A 287 -3.09 9.15 -23.68
N ILE A 288 -2.24 8.95 -22.68
CA ILE A 288 -2.47 7.97 -21.59
C ILE A 288 -3.73 8.34 -20.80
N ILE A 289 -3.90 9.62 -20.43
CA ILE A 289 -5.10 10.10 -19.73
C ILE A 289 -6.37 9.90 -20.57
N ALA A 290 -6.31 10.15 -21.88
CA ALA A 290 -7.43 9.93 -22.79
C ALA A 290 -7.80 8.43 -22.91
N GLU A 291 -6.81 7.54 -22.95
CA GLU A 291 -7.04 6.09 -22.96
C GLU A 291 -7.66 5.61 -21.64
N ILE A 292 -7.15 6.08 -20.50
CA ILE A 292 -7.69 5.77 -19.17
C ILE A 292 -9.15 6.25 -19.08
N SER A 293 -9.47 7.48 -19.48
CA SER A 293 -10.84 8.00 -19.50
C SER A 293 -11.77 7.13 -20.35
N SER A 294 -11.33 6.76 -21.56
CA SER A 294 -12.10 5.91 -22.48
C SER A 294 -12.38 4.52 -21.88
N ARG A 295 -11.38 3.88 -21.27
CA ARG A 295 -11.53 2.60 -20.57
C ARG A 295 -12.47 2.72 -19.37
N SER A 296 -12.36 3.80 -18.58
CA SER A 296 -13.24 4.08 -17.44
C SER A 296 -14.70 4.28 -17.86
N ASP A 297 -14.97 5.06 -18.91
CA ASP A 297 -16.32 5.25 -19.47
C ASP A 297 -16.91 3.93 -20.00
N THR A 298 -16.07 3.05 -20.59
CA THR A 298 -16.48 1.72 -21.06
C THR A 298 -16.86 0.79 -19.89
N ILE A 299 -16.10 0.81 -18.79
CA ILE A 299 -16.41 0.04 -17.57
C ILE A 299 -17.72 0.54 -16.94
N LEU A 300 -17.90 1.85 -16.84
CA LEU A 300 -19.13 2.47 -16.34
C LEU A 300 -20.36 2.08 -17.18
N GLN A 301 -20.25 2.09 -18.52
CA GLN A 301 -21.35 1.66 -19.40
C GLN A 301 -21.67 0.15 -19.29
N ASN A 302 -20.66 -0.70 -19.11
CA ASN A 302 -20.88 -2.14 -18.98
C ASN A 302 -21.53 -2.50 -17.63
N GLN A 303 -21.12 -1.88 -16.52
CA GLN A 303 -21.78 -2.08 -15.22
C GLN A 303 -23.20 -1.48 -15.20
N ALA A 304 -23.42 -0.31 -15.80
CA ALA A 304 -24.75 0.30 -15.90
C ALA A 304 -25.78 -0.55 -16.69
N ARG A 305 -25.32 -1.55 -17.47
CA ARG A 305 -26.19 -2.46 -18.23
C ARG A 305 -26.54 -3.77 -17.50
N GLN A 306 -25.92 -4.07 -16.35
CA GLN A 306 -26.32 -5.18 -15.47
C GLN A 306 -26.22 -4.79 -13.98
N PRO A 307 -27.28 -4.17 -13.39
CA PRO A 307 -27.26 -3.73 -12.00
C PRO A 307 -27.48 -4.82 -10.94
N THR A 308 -27.78 -6.06 -11.36
CA THR A 308 -28.20 -7.15 -10.44
C THR A 308 -27.63 -8.51 -10.84
N ALA A 309 -26.36 -8.73 -10.50
CA ALA A 309 -25.84 -10.09 -10.27
C ALA A 309 -26.13 -10.47 -8.80
N GLN A 310 -27.31 -11.04 -8.53
CA GLN A 310 -27.55 -11.68 -7.24
C GLN A 310 -26.67 -12.93 -7.14
N ILE A 311 -25.67 -12.92 -6.26
CA ILE A 311 -24.88 -14.11 -5.92
C ILE A 311 -25.72 -14.96 -4.96
N GLN A 312 -26.68 -15.71 -5.50
CA GLN A 312 -27.38 -16.75 -4.78
C GLN A 312 -26.47 -17.98 -4.73
N GLY A 313 -25.97 -18.32 -3.54
CA GLY A 313 -24.99 -19.40 -3.37
C GLY A 313 -25.53 -20.78 -3.79
N SER A 314 -25.00 -21.33 -4.89
CA SER A 314 -25.03 -22.77 -5.18
C SER A 314 -24.11 -23.15 -6.35
N GLY A 315 -23.05 -23.91 -6.06
CA GLY A 315 -22.49 -24.99 -6.90
C GLY A 315 -21.91 -24.74 -8.30
N TYR A 316 -22.21 -23.64 -9.01
CA TYR A 316 -21.96 -23.52 -10.45
C TYR A 316 -20.72 -22.71 -10.87
N GLU A 317 -20.05 -22.04 -9.93
CA GLU A 317 -19.03 -21.02 -10.23
C GLU A 317 -17.70 -21.60 -10.76
N VAL A 318 -17.33 -22.82 -10.35
CA VAL A 318 -16.11 -23.51 -10.81
C VAL A 318 -16.13 -23.76 -12.33
N GLN A 319 -17.31 -23.97 -12.92
CA GLN A 319 -17.43 -24.28 -14.34
C GLN A 319 -17.44 -23.03 -15.23
N GLY A 320 -17.84 -21.87 -14.68
CA GLY A 320 -17.63 -20.56 -15.30
C GLY A 320 -16.15 -20.20 -15.34
N LEU A 321 -15.49 -20.24 -14.17
CA LEU A 321 -14.05 -19.94 -14.04
C LEU A 321 -13.17 -20.83 -14.93
N MET A 322 -13.50 -22.11 -15.07
CA MET A 322 -12.78 -23.03 -15.96
C MET A 322 -12.99 -22.73 -17.45
N ASN A 323 -14.14 -22.19 -17.86
CA ASN A 323 -14.36 -21.73 -19.23
C ASN A 323 -13.59 -20.43 -19.50
N GLU A 324 -13.56 -19.51 -18.55
CA GLU A 324 -12.82 -18.24 -18.65
C GLU A 324 -11.29 -18.45 -18.63
N MET A 325 -10.79 -19.38 -17.81
CA MET A 325 -9.41 -19.88 -17.88
C MET A 325 -9.10 -20.54 -19.24
N ARG A 326 -10.03 -21.32 -19.80
CA ARG A 326 -9.86 -21.94 -21.12
C ARG A 326 -9.81 -20.90 -22.24
N GLU A 327 -10.61 -19.85 -22.14
CA GLU A 327 -10.66 -18.76 -23.12
C GLU A 327 -9.44 -17.84 -23.04
N SER A 328 -9.02 -17.44 -21.84
CA SER A 328 -7.74 -16.73 -21.63
C SER A 328 -6.53 -17.53 -22.11
N MET A 329 -6.49 -18.86 -21.86
CA MET A 329 -5.43 -19.73 -22.36
C MET A 329 -5.46 -19.88 -23.90
N ASN A 330 -6.63 -19.86 -24.53
CA ASN A 330 -6.76 -19.79 -25.99
C ASN A 330 -6.26 -18.44 -26.55
N ASN A 331 -6.53 -17.33 -25.87
CA ASN A 331 -6.05 -16.00 -26.24
C ASN A 331 -4.52 -15.90 -26.10
N VAL A 332 -3.93 -16.45 -25.03
CA VAL A 332 -2.47 -16.58 -24.88
C VAL A 332 -1.87 -17.45 -25.98
N LYS A 333 -2.52 -18.56 -26.36
CA LYS A 333 -2.09 -19.41 -27.47
C LYS A 333 -2.14 -18.70 -28.83
N GLN A 334 -3.15 -17.85 -29.07
CA GLN A 334 -3.21 -17.01 -30.27
C GLN A 334 -2.13 -15.90 -30.25
N GLY A 335 -1.89 -15.26 -29.11
CA GLY A 335 -0.80 -14.29 -28.95
C GLY A 335 0.59 -14.91 -29.20
N LEU A 336 0.85 -16.11 -28.67
CA LEU A 336 2.08 -16.84 -28.95
C LEU A 336 2.20 -17.27 -30.42
N ALA A 337 1.10 -17.61 -31.09
CA ALA A 337 1.10 -17.89 -32.53
C ALA A 337 1.38 -16.62 -33.36
N GLN A 338 0.87 -15.46 -32.95
CA GLN A 338 1.18 -14.16 -33.57
C GLN A 338 2.64 -13.73 -33.35
N ILE A 339 3.21 -13.99 -32.17
CA ILE A 339 4.64 -13.79 -31.87
C ILE A 339 5.51 -14.74 -32.71
N GLY A 340 5.10 -16.00 -32.85
CA GLY A 340 5.77 -16.96 -33.74
C GLY A 340 5.75 -16.53 -35.21
N HIS A 341 4.66 -15.89 -35.66
CA HIS A 341 4.58 -15.34 -37.00
C HIS A 341 5.46 -14.10 -37.20
N THR A 342 5.51 -13.16 -36.25
CA THR A 342 6.36 -11.97 -36.36
C THR A 342 7.86 -12.27 -36.25
N LEU A 343 8.25 -13.39 -35.61
CA LEU A 343 9.63 -13.87 -35.59
C LEU A 343 10.06 -14.59 -36.88
N ASN A 344 9.12 -15.06 -37.71
CA ASN A 344 9.42 -15.82 -38.93
C ASN A 344 9.24 -15.01 -40.23
N THR A 345 8.86 -13.74 -40.14
CA THR A 345 8.71 -12.85 -41.30
C THR A 345 9.37 -11.48 -41.07
N LYS A 346 10.71 -11.43 -41.11
CA LYS A 346 11.48 -10.21 -41.40
C LYS A 346 12.95 -10.47 -41.76
N ASP A 347 13.17 -11.12 -42.90
CA ASP A 347 14.29 -10.71 -43.74
C ASP A 347 14.01 -9.28 -44.22
N GLY A 348 14.84 -8.31 -43.84
CA GLY A 348 14.60 -6.90 -44.19
C GLY A 348 15.19 -5.88 -43.22
N ALA A 349 16.49 -5.63 -43.38
CA ALA A 349 17.30 -4.55 -42.81
C ALA A 349 16.61 -3.41 -42.03
N THR A 350 16.95 -3.27 -40.75
CA THR A 350 17.71 -2.11 -40.20
C THR A 350 18.06 -2.38 -38.73
N GLY A 351 19.33 -2.26 -38.37
CA GLY A 351 19.85 -2.84 -37.11
C GLY A 351 19.81 -1.92 -35.89
N CYS A 352 19.56 -2.49 -34.71
CA CYS A 352 20.00 -1.91 -33.45
C CYS A 352 21.51 -2.15 -33.24
N PRO A 353 22.25 -1.21 -32.60
CA PRO A 353 23.70 -1.31 -32.48
C PRO A 353 24.13 -2.36 -31.45
N THR A 354 24.83 -3.41 -31.89
CA THR A 354 25.41 -4.44 -31.03
C THR A 354 26.73 -3.98 -30.39
N GLY A 355 26.63 -3.21 -29.31
CA GLY A 355 27.75 -2.88 -28.44
C GLY A 355 27.92 -3.88 -27.28
N ASN A 356 28.77 -4.90 -27.47
CA ASN A 356 29.34 -5.77 -26.43
C ASN A 356 28.43 -6.16 -25.23
N CYS A 357 27.26 -6.73 -25.49
CA CYS A 357 26.53 -7.46 -24.46
C CYS A 357 27.37 -8.66 -23.98
N LEU A 358 27.59 -8.78 -22.67
CA LEU A 358 28.37 -9.87 -22.09
C LEU A 358 27.64 -11.21 -22.37
N GLY A 359 28.29 -12.12 -23.08
CA GLY A 359 27.69 -13.41 -23.43
C GLY A 359 27.33 -14.23 -22.19
N LEU A 360 26.19 -14.95 -22.23
CA LEU A 360 25.70 -15.80 -21.14
C LEU A 360 26.78 -16.82 -20.67
N THR A 361 27.55 -17.36 -21.59
CA THR A 361 28.69 -18.25 -21.30
C THR A 361 29.78 -17.53 -20.50
N THR A 362 30.18 -16.32 -20.91
CA THR A 362 31.16 -15.49 -20.18
C THR A 362 30.65 -15.12 -18.79
N PHE A 363 29.37 -14.77 -18.66
CA PHE A 363 28.73 -14.50 -17.36
C PHE A 363 28.85 -15.71 -16.42
N LEU A 364 28.41 -16.89 -16.88
CA LEU A 364 28.43 -18.13 -16.08
C LEU A 364 29.86 -18.53 -15.69
N VAL A 365 30.85 -18.41 -16.59
CA VAL A 365 32.26 -18.70 -16.27
C VAL A 365 32.79 -17.77 -15.17
N ILE A 366 32.51 -16.46 -15.25
CA ILE A 366 32.92 -15.50 -14.21
C ILE A 366 32.26 -15.84 -12.87
N THR A 367 30.95 -16.15 -12.87
CA THR A 367 30.23 -16.53 -11.65
C THR A 367 30.82 -17.79 -10.99
N VAL A 368 31.14 -18.83 -11.77
CA VAL A 368 31.75 -20.07 -11.25
C VAL A 368 33.15 -19.82 -10.67
N VAL A 369 33.98 -19.02 -11.34
CA VAL A 369 35.31 -18.64 -10.82
C VAL A 369 35.18 -17.84 -9.51
N GLN A 370 34.26 -16.88 -9.46
CA GLN A 370 34.06 -16.03 -8.30
C GLN A 370 33.55 -16.82 -7.08
N LEU A 371 32.61 -17.75 -7.29
CA LEU A 371 32.16 -18.69 -6.24
C LEU A 371 33.29 -19.63 -5.78
N SER A 372 34.14 -20.10 -6.70
CA SER A 372 35.30 -20.96 -6.36
C SER A 372 36.33 -20.23 -5.50
N VAL A 373 36.59 -18.95 -5.79
CA VAL A 373 37.50 -18.11 -4.99
C VAL A 373 36.93 -17.84 -3.61
N VAL A 374 35.64 -17.52 -3.50
CA VAL A 374 34.96 -17.32 -2.20
C VAL A 374 34.97 -18.63 -1.38
N PHE A 375 34.71 -19.77 -2.01
CA PHE A 375 34.77 -21.07 -1.35
C PHE A 375 36.18 -21.41 -0.85
N ALA A 376 37.21 -21.23 -1.69
CA ALA A 376 38.61 -21.41 -1.27
C ALA A 376 38.98 -20.46 -0.12
N TYR A 377 38.59 -19.18 -0.19
CA TYR A 377 38.80 -18.22 0.90
C TYR A 377 38.11 -18.65 2.19
N SER A 378 36.92 -19.25 2.12
CA SER A 378 36.22 -19.78 3.30
C SER A 378 36.83 -21.05 3.91
N LEU A 379 37.62 -21.81 3.13
CA LEU A 379 38.33 -23.01 3.60
C LEU A 379 39.73 -22.72 4.16
N PHE A 380 40.34 -21.60 3.80
CA PHE A 380 41.68 -21.18 4.23
C PHE A 380 41.66 -19.99 5.22
N ARG A 381 40.54 -19.78 5.92
CA ARG A 381 40.35 -18.73 6.93
C ARG A 381 40.12 -19.30 8.33
#